data_AF-A0A4Q8L5K0-F1
#
_entry.id   AF-A0A4Q8L5K0-F1
#
_cell.length_a   1.000
_cell.length_b   1.000
_cell.length_c   1.000
_cell.angle_alpha   90.00
_cell.angle_beta   90.00
_cell.angle_gamma   90.00
#
_symmetry.space_group_name_H-M   'P 1'
#
loop_
_entity.id
_entity.type
_entity.pdbx_description
1 polymer ?
#
loop_
_entity_poly.entity_id
_entity_poly.type
_entity_poly.pdbx_seq_one_letter_code
_entity_poly.pdbx_strand_id
1 'polypeptide(L)'
;MNDWKHKDKWSLESRSFTIEVSRHAVVGLDAQPENIWCVYAYVYPKHPLFARFNPAGGMWEQPSLPGHSCVSYFRAHKNEQDAITSYQIGWDYNHDGDWRFTQMASKADAYEVFRDAEELFEHLASYEKEAA
;
A
#
# COMPACT_ATOMS: atom_id res chain seq x y z
N MET A 1 8.69 -26.66 -15.08
CA MET A 1 8.84 -25.22 -15.38
C MET A 1 8.37 -24.47 -14.15
N ASN A 2 9.10 -23.45 -13.71
CA ASN A 2 8.70 -22.69 -12.53
C ASN A 2 7.52 -21.77 -12.89
N ASP A 3 6.46 -21.79 -12.09
CA ASP A 3 5.27 -20.93 -12.27
C ASP A 3 5.54 -19.51 -11.74
N TRP A 4 6.35 -18.75 -12.46
CA TRP A 4 6.61 -17.35 -12.13
C TRP A 4 5.41 -16.48 -12.51
N LYS A 5 4.86 -15.75 -11.53
CA LYS A 5 3.78 -14.78 -11.75
C LYS A 5 4.36 -13.40 -12.03
N HIS A 6 3.83 -12.72 -13.05
CA HIS A 6 4.20 -11.33 -13.36
C HIS A 6 3.55 -10.36 -12.36
N LYS A 7 4.29 -9.31 -11.98
CA LYS A 7 3.83 -8.22 -11.12
C LYS A 7 4.45 -6.92 -11.61
N ASP A 8 3.65 -5.91 -11.90
CA ASP A 8 4.14 -4.55 -12.10
C ASP A 8 4.21 -3.82 -10.76
N LYS A 9 5.22 -2.96 -10.62
CA LYS A 9 5.47 -2.18 -9.41
C LYS A 9 5.91 -0.77 -9.77
N TRP A 10 5.30 0.21 -9.13
CA TRP A 10 5.69 1.61 -9.16
C TRP A 10 5.93 2.08 -7.74
N SER A 11 6.94 2.91 -7.54
CA SER A 11 7.29 3.41 -6.21
C SER A 11 7.55 4.91 -6.24
N LEU A 12 7.14 5.57 -5.16
CA LEU A 12 7.42 6.98 -4.89
C LEU A 12 8.04 7.07 -3.50
N GLU A 13 9.26 7.58 -3.42
CA GLU A 13 10.09 7.52 -2.21
C GLU A 13 10.28 8.91 -1.59
N SER A 14 10.27 8.96 -0.26
CA SER A 14 10.70 10.09 0.56
C SER A 14 11.92 9.68 1.42
N ARG A 15 12.43 10.61 2.23
CA ARG A 15 13.49 10.35 3.22
C ARG A 15 13.08 9.39 4.34
N SER A 16 11.78 9.25 4.63
CA SER A 16 11.31 8.46 5.76
C SER A 16 10.08 7.57 5.50
N PHE A 17 9.60 7.51 4.26
CA PHE A 17 8.56 6.55 3.85
C PHE A 17 8.63 6.29 2.34
N THR A 18 7.95 5.25 1.88
CA THR A 18 7.79 4.89 0.47
C THR A 18 6.36 4.49 0.18
N ILE A 19 5.79 4.98 -0.92
CA ILE A 19 4.51 4.49 -1.47
C ILE A 19 4.81 3.51 -2.61
N GLU A 20 4.15 2.36 -2.60
CA GLU A 20 4.18 1.37 -3.68
C GLU A 20 2.77 1.20 -4.25
N VAL A 21 2.65 1.37 -5.57
CA VAL A 21 1.51 0.86 -6.33
C VAL A 21 1.93 -0.44 -6.97
N SER A 22 1.11 -1.48 -6.86
CA SER A 22 1.38 -2.73 -7.56
C SER A 22 0.20 -3.26 -8.33
N ARG A 23 0.50 -3.89 -9.47
CA ARG A 23 -0.47 -4.62 -10.28
C ARG A 23 -0.08 -6.10 -10.38
N HIS A 24 -0.98 -6.97 -9.96
CA HIS A 24 -0.81 -8.42 -10.01
C HIS A 24 -1.37 -8.96 -11.33
N ALA A 25 -0.62 -9.83 -12.01
CA ALA A 25 -1.11 -10.45 -13.25
C ALA A 25 -2.26 -11.42 -12.97
N VAL A 26 -3.31 -11.34 -13.78
CA VAL A 26 -4.49 -12.20 -13.71
C VAL A 26 -4.10 -13.61 -14.18
N VAL A 27 -4.28 -14.63 -13.35
CA VAL A 27 -4.30 -16.03 -13.80
C VAL A 27 -5.70 -16.57 -13.49
N GLY A 28 -6.60 -16.46 -14.46
CA GLY A 28 -7.94 -17.01 -14.36
C GLY A 28 -8.04 -18.32 -15.12
N LEU A 29 -8.66 -19.32 -14.49
CA LEU A 29 -9.66 -20.11 -15.20
C LEU A 29 -10.95 -20.24 -14.37
N ASP A 30 -10.89 -20.27 -13.03
CA ASP A 30 -12.09 -20.50 -12.20
C ASP A 30 -12.24 -19.66 -10.91
N ALA A 31 -11.33 -18.73 -10.63
CA ALA A 31 -11.41 -17.84 -9.46
C ALA A 31 -11.51 -16.38 -9.91
N GLN A 32 -12.37 -15.60 -9.25
CA GLN A 32 -12.45 -14.16 -9.48
C GLN A 32 -11.06 -13.53 -9.35
N PRO A 33 -10.72 -12.51 -10.15
CA PRO A 33 -9.42 -11.86 -10.05
C PRO A 33 -9.29 -11.16 -8.69
N GLU A 34 -8.62 -11.80 -7.74
CA GLU A 34 -8.40 -11.23 -6.42
C GLU A 34 -7.27 -10.19 -6.46
N ASN A 35 -7.56 -8.99 -5.98
CA ASN A 35 -6.62 -7.90 -5.65
C ASN A 35 -5.60 -7.57 -6.75
N ILE A 36 -6.10 -7.17 -7.93
CA ILE A 36 -5.24 -6.80 -9.07
C ILE A 36 -4.42 -5.56 -8.75
N TRP A 37 -5.04 -4.51 -8.22
CA TRP A 37 -4.37 -3.26 -7.87
C TRP A 37 -4.29 -3.09 -6.36
N CYS A 38 -3.11 -2.74 -5.87
CA CYS A 38 -2.87 -2.46 -4.47
C CYS A 38 -2.03 -1.18 -4.31
N VAL A 39 -2.31 -0.43 -3.26
CA VAL A 39 -1.46 0.67 -2.77
C VAL A 39 -0.92 0.30 -1.40
N TYR A 40 0.38 0.47 -1.20
CA TYR A 40 1.05 0.26 0.08
C TYR A 40 1.83 1.50 0.50
N ALA A 41 1.79 1.85 1.77
CA ALA A 41 2.75 2.75 2.40
C ALA A 41 3.69 1.98 3.31
N TYR A 42 4.99 2.16 3.10
CA TYR A 42 6.06 1.72 3.99
C TYR A 42 6.54 2.91 4.81
N VAL A 43 6.25 2.93 6.10
CA VAL A 43 6.65 4.01 7.02
C VAL A 43 7.88 3.55 7.80
N TYR A 44 8.98 4.31 7.72
CA TYR A 44 10.26 3.97 8.34
C TYR A 44 10.45 4.65 9.71
N PRO A 45 11.34 4.15 10.58
CA PRO A 45 11.53 4.66 11.95
C PRO A 45 11.77 6.17 12.08
N LYS A 46 12.30 6.81 11.04
CA LYS A 46 12.56 8.27 11.03
C LYS A 46 11.30 9.11 10.80
N HIS A 47 10.18 8.51 10.38
CA HIS A 47 8.96 9.24 10.06
C HIS A 47 8.22 9.67 11.35
N PRO A 48 7.70 10.91 11.45
CA PRO A 48 7.01 11.37 12.66
C PRO A 48 5.81 10.53 13.09
N LEU A 49 5.07 9.96 12.14
CA LEU A 49 3.96 9.04 12.42
C LEU A 49 4.39 7.65 12.90
N PHE A 50 5.66 7.26 12.76
CA PHE A 50 6.08 5.87 13.01
C PHE A 50 5.74 5.40 14.43
N ALA A 51 5.89 6.27 15.42
CA ALA A 51 5.60 5.96 16.82
C ALA A 51 4.09 5.79 17.13
N ARG A 52 3.20 6.15 16.19
CA ARG A 52 1.74 6.03 16.36
C ARG A 52 1.18 4.69 15.89
N PHE A 53 1.97 3.90 15.16
CA PHE A 53 1.55 2.57 14.74
C PHE A 53 1.56 1.60 15.92
N ASN A 54 0.58 0.69 15.96
CA ASN A 54 0.47 -0.35 16.96
C ASN A 54 1.02 -1.67 16.38
N PRO A 55 2.25 -2.08 16.70
CA PRO A 55 2.86 -3.30 16.15
C PRO A 55 2.18 -4.59 16.59
N ALA A 56 1.40 -4.57 17.68
CA ALA A 56 0.65 -5.72 18.18
C ALA A 56 -0.82 -5.72 17.71
N GLY A 57 -1.29 -4.61 17.12
CA GLY A 57 -2.66 -4.42 16.69
C GLY A 57 -2.91 -4.90 15.26
N GLY A 58 -4.18 -5.13 14.95
CA GLY A 58 -4.65 -5.37 13.58
C GLY A 58 -4.65 -4.10 12.72
N MET A 59 -5.02 -4.26 11.45
CA MET A 59 -5.11 -3.13 10.50
C MET A 59 -6.06 -2.01 10.93
N TRP A 60 -7.12 -2.33 11.67
CA TRP A 60 -8.13 -1.39 12.16
C TRP A 60 -7.68 -0.53 13.34
N GLU A 61 -6.57 -0.89 13.98
CA GLU A 61 -6.01 -0.21 15.15
C GLU A 61 -4.86 0.74 14.80
N GLN A 62 -4.56 0.86 13.50
CA GLN A 62 -3.49 1.73 13.00
C GLN A 62 -4.00 3.16 12.81
N PRO A 63 -3.08 4.15 12.73
CA PRO A 63 -3.46 5.51 12.37
C PRO A 63 -4.29 5.55 11.09
N SER A 64 -5.35 6.36 11.09
CA SER A 64 -6.15 6.60 9.90
C SER A 64 -5.30 7.38 8.89
N LEU A 65 -5.15 6.81 7.69
CA LEU A 65 -4.46 7.40 6.56
C LEU A 65 -5.45 7.47 5.38
N PRO A 66 -5.30 8.46 4.49
CA PRO A 66 -6.13 8.53 3.29
C PRO A 66 -5.86 7.33 2.38
N GLY A 67 -6.91 6.81 1.77
CA GLY A 67 -6.84 5.70 0.85
C GLY A 67 -8.24 5.30 0.39
N HIS A 68 -8.30 4.62 -0.75
CA HIS A 68 -9.53 4.07 -1.27
C HIS A 68 -10.07 3.00 -0.33
N SER A 69 -11.33 3.14 0.09
CA SER A 69 -11.97 2.22 1.02
C SER A 69 -11.23 2.08 2.37
N CYS A 70 -11.49 0.98 3.06
CA CYS A 70 -10.84 0.66 4.32
C CYS A 70 -9.42 0.11 4.10
N VAL A 71 -8.55 0.30 5.09
CA VAL A 71 -7.27 -0.42 5.16
C VAL A 71 -7.56 -1.92 5.13
N SER A 72 -6.91 -2.63 4.21
CA SER A 72 -7.09 -4.08 4.02
C SER A 72 -5.82 -4.89 4.30
N TYR A 73 -4.70 -4.21 4.58
CA TYR A 73 -3.43 -4.85 4.92
C TYR A 73 -2.65 -4.09 5.98
N PHE A 74 -2.08 -4.82 6.93
CA PHE A 74 -1.07 -4.30 7.86
C PHE A 74 0.01 -5.34 8.14
N ARG A 75 1.27 -4.90 8.19
CA ARG A 75 2.41 -5.71 8.60
C ARG A 75 3.51 -4.86 9.22
N ALA A 76 3.99 -5.28 10.39
CA ALA A 76 5.26 -4.81 10.94
C ALA A 76 6.41 -5.66 10.39
N HIS A 77 7.36 -5.03 9.70
CA HIS A 77 8.58 -5.68 9.24
C HIS A 77 9.65 -5.57 10.32
N LYS A 78 10.33 -6.67 10.60
CA LYS A 78 11.36 -6.76 11.64
C LYS A 78 12.68 -7.27 11.07
N ASN A 79 13.79 -6.86 11.66
CA ASN A 79 15.11 -7.42 11.37
C ASN A 79 15.38 -8.69 12.21
N GLU A 80 16.58 -9.25 12.08
CA GLU A 80 17.02 -10.43 12.82
C GLU A 80 17.07 -10.24 14.35
N GLN A 81 17.11 -9.00 14.82
CA GLN A 81 17.10 -8.64 16.25
C GLN A 81 15.68 -8.31 16.76
N ASP A 82 14.64 -8.66 15.99
CA ASP A 82 13.22 -8.35 16.28
C ASP A 82 12.89 -6.84 16.33
N ALA A 83 13.81 -5.97 15.89
CA ALA A 83 13.58 -4.53 15.80
C ALA A 83 12.77 -4.19 14.55
N ILE A 84 11.75 -3.35 14.71
CA ILE A 84 10.86 -2.95 13.61
C ILE A 84 11.60 -2.03 12.64
N THR A 85 11.67 -2.42 11.37
CA THR A 85 12.36 -1.69 10.30
C THR A 85 11.39 -0.89 9.43
N SER A 86 10.12 -1.29 9.35
CA SER A 86 9.06 -0.53 8.70
C SER A 86 7.68 -1.03 9.10
N TYR A 87 6.69 -0.14 9.03
CA TYR A 87 5.28 -0.54 8.98
C TYR A 87 4.79 -0.49 7.54
N GLN A 88 4.19 -1.56 7.07
CA GLN A 88 3.49 -1.62 5.79
C GLN A 88 2.00 -1.60 6.04
N ILE A 89 1.31 -0.61 5.49
CA ILE A 89 -0.15 -0.48 5.49
C ILE A 89 -0.65 -0.42 4.05
N GLY A 90 -1.80 -1.01 3.75
CA GLY A 90 -2.24 -1.11 2.37
C GLY A 90 -3.74 -1.20 2.16
N TRP A 91 -4.08 -0.93 0.90
CA TRP A 91 -5.43 -0.91 0.35
C TRP A 91 -5.44 -1.72 -0.94
N ASP A 92 -6.35 -2.68 -1.02
CA ASP A 92 -6.69 -3.36 -2.28
C ASP A 92 -7.88 -2.68 -2.95
N TYR A 93 -7.87 -2.70 -4.27
CA TYR A 93 -8.93 -2.14 -5.11
C TYR A 93 -9.82 -3.27 -5.61
N ASN A 94 -10.37 -4.02 -4.65
CA ASN A 94 -11.21 -5.18 -4.88
C ASN A 94 -12.33 -5.30 -3.83
N HIS A 95 -12.94 -4.16 -3.46
CA HIS A 95 -14.11 -4.09 -2.59
C HIS A 95 -15.44 -4.07 -3.38
N ASP A 96 -16.57 -4.11 -2.66
CA ASP A 96 -17.90 -3.92 -3.25
C ASP A 96 -17.95 -2.58 -4.01
N GLY A 97 -18.06 -2.65 -5.34
CA GLY A 97 -18.03 -1.48 -6.23
C GLY A 97 -16.73 -1.30 -7.03
N ASP A 98 -15.68 -2.05 -6.71
CA ASP A 98 -14.35 -1.93 -7.34
C ASP A 98 -14.15 -2.82 -8.56
N TRP A 99 -15.19 -3.52 -9.00
CA TRP A 99 -15.12 -4.48 -10.12
C TRP A 99 -14.43 -3.90 -11.37
N ARG A 100 -14.57 -2.59 -11.62
CA ARG A 100 -13.92 -1.91 -12.75
C ARG A 100 -12.39 -1.91 -12.69
N PHE A 101 -11.79 -1.88 -11.49
CA PHE A 101 -10.34 -1.90 -11.33
C PHE A 101 -9.74 -3.22 -11.81
N THR A 102 -10.54 -4.30 -11.78
CA THR A 102 -10.12 -5.60 -12.29
C THR A 102 -9.89 -5.64 -13.80
N GLN A 103 -10.38 -4.65 -14.53
CA GLN A 103 -10.29 -4.56 -15.99
C GLN A 103 -9.18 -3.61 -16.46
N MET A 104 -8.54 -2.89 -15.55
CA MET A 104 -7.56 -1.85 -15.87
C MET A 104 -6.18 -2.46 -16.15
N ALA A 105 -5.68 -2.24 -17.37
CA ALA A 105 -4.47 -2.91 -17.87
C ALA A 105 -3.20 -2.05 -17.76
N SER A 106 -3.33 -0.75 -17.46
CA SER A 106 -2.20 0.18 -17.44
C SER A 106 -2.34 1.19 -16.32
N LYS A 107 -1.24 1.91 -16.03
CA LYS A 107 -1.24 3.07 -15.14
C LYS A 107 -2.25 4.14 -15.56
N ALA A 108 -2.43 4.35 -16.87
CA ALA A 108 -3.36 5.35 -17.38
C ALA A 108 -4.82 4.94 -17.12
N ASP A 109 -5.14 3.64 -17.30
CA ASP A 109 -6.48 3.12 -17.03
C ASP A 109 -6.80 3.15 -15.53
N ALA A 110 -5.81 2.86 -14.70
CA ALA A 110 -5.88 2.85 -13.25
C ALA A 110 -5.56 4.20 -12.60
N TYR A 111 -5.82 5.32 -13.30
CA TYR A 111 -5.46 6.66 -12.83
C TYR A 111 -5.87 6.94 -11.38
N GLU A 112 -7.06 6.51 -10.96
CA GLU A 112 -7.55 6.73 -9.59
C GLU A 112 -6.69 6.02 -8.54
N VAL A 113 -6.17 4.82 -8.82
CA VAL A 113 -5.23 4.11 -7.93
C VAL A 113 -3.98 4.95 -7.69
N PHE A 114 -3.49 5.62 -8.72
CA PHE A 114 -2.30 6.46 -8.64
C PHE A 114 -2.59 7.81 -8.00
N ARG A 115 -3.75 8.41 -8.27
CA ARG A 115 -4.19 9.64 -7.58
C ARG A 115 -4.27 9.41 -6.07
N ASP A 116 -4.87 8.31 -5.64
CA ASP A 116 -5.02 8.02 -4.21
C ASP A 116 -3.64 7.70 -3.57
N ALA A 117 -2.72 7.09 -4.33
CA ALA A 117 -1.33 6.91 -3.92
C ALA A 117 -0.57 8.25 -3.77
N GLU A 118 -0.85 9.23 -4.64
CA GLU A 118 -0.32 10.59 -4.56
C GLU A 118 -0.90 11.34 -3.35
N GLU A 119 -2.20 11.26 -3.09
CA GLU A 119 -2.83 11.84 -1.89
C GLU A 119 -2.23 11.26 -0.60
N LEU A 120 -2.00 9.94 -0.56
CA LEU A 120 -1.32 9.29 0.56
C LEU A 120 0.12 9.77 0.72
N PHE A 121 0.85 9.96 -0.38
CA PHE A 121 2.20 10.52 -0.34
C PHE A 121 2.19 11.94 0.25
N GLU A 122 1.31 12.81 -0.24
CA GLU A 122 1.20 14.19 0.22
C GLU A 122 0.83 14.28 1.70
N HIS A 123 -0.07 13.42 2.16
CA HIS A 123 -0.46 13.33 3.55
C HIS A 123 0.70 12.92 4.47
N LEU A 124 1.46 11.88 4.12
CA LEU A 124 2.65 11.49 4.90
C LEU A 124 3.73 12.58 4.85
N ALA A 125 3.94 13.18 3.68
CA ALA A 125 4.89 14.29 3.51
C ALA A 125 4.53 15.53 4.34
N SER A 126 3.26 15.77 4.67
CA SER A 126 2.88 16.91 5.52
C SER A 126 3.44 16.78 6.94
N TYR A 127 3.47 15.57 7.51
CA TYR A 127 4.08 15.31 8.82
C TYR A 127 5.58 15.59 8.83
N GLU A 128 6.27 15.29 7.73
CA GLU A 128 7.68 15.58 7.60
C GLU A 128 7.99 17.09 7.59
N LYS A 129 7.08 17.91 7.05
CA LYS A 129 7.22 19.37 7.01
C LYS A 129 6.94 20.02 8.37
N GLU A 130 5.95 19.50 9.10
CA GLU A 130 5.62 19.98 10.45
C GLU A 130 6.71 19.68 11.48
N ALA A 131 7.52 18.64 11.25
CA ALA A 131 8.61 18.24 12.13
C ALA A 131 9.97 18.93 11.82
N ALA A 132 10.03 19.77 10.78
CA ALA A 132 11.24 20.48 10.34
C ALA A 132 11.26 21.92 10.86
#